data_AF-D6U3U1-F1
#
_entry.id   AF-D6U3U1-F1
#
_cell.length_a   1.000
_cell.length_b   1.000
_cell.length_c   1.000
_cell.angle_alpha   90.00
_cell.angle_beta   90.00
_cell.angle_gamma   90.00
#
_symmetry.space_group_name_H-M   'P 1'
#
loop_
_entity.id
_entity.type
_entity.pdbx_description
1 polymer ?
#
loop_
_entity_poly.entity_id
_entity_poly.type
_entity_poly.pdbx_seq_one_letter_code
_entity_poly.pdbx_strand_id
1 'polypeptide(L)'
;MKQLLQKGLQATEALFAQVRPLFALLLQGAQVLSNKEQATADEVRTRFKDVLTQMRAHTEQSEAGRSALIHFLKATQSYAPHLFFCYQIADLPKTNNDLEQAFGKVRAGERRATGRRGAIPGLVVRGPVHVTTALATRLHLFSEEELVPSDLARWRQLRSEVSSRQEARCKQFRFRKDPLAYLTTLEERLSKIRLRS
;
A
#
# COMPACT_ATOMS: atom_id res chain seq x y z
N MET A 1 21.28 7.80 35.04
CA MET A 1 20.74 7.08 33.86
C MET A 1 21.82 6.37 33.04
N LYS A 2 22.90 7.05 32.58
CA LYS A 2 24.01 6.42 31.82
C LYS A 2 24.68 5.22 32.51
N GLN A 3 25.03 5.34 33.79
CA GLN A 3 25.67 4.25 34.55
C GLN A 3 24.78 3.00 34.69
N LEU A 4 23.47 3.18 34.84
CA LEU A 4 22.49 2.08 34.91
C LEU A 4 22.38 1.34 33.57
N LEU A 5 22.33 2.08 32.46
CA LEU A 5 22.36 1.50 31.11
C LEU A 5 23.67 0.75 30.85
N GLN A 6 24.81 1.33 31.22
CA GLN A 6 26.13 0.74 30.99
C GLN A 6 26.31 -0.56 31.79
N LYS A 7 25.86 -0.58 33.06
CA LYS A 7 25.87 -1.78 33.90
C LYS A 7 24.96 -2.88 33.33
N GLY A 8 23.79 -2.52 32.82
CA GLY A 8 22.87 -3.47 32.16
C GLY A 8 23.44 -4.04 30.85
N LEU A 9 24.09 -3.21 30.04
CA LEU A 9 24.74 -3.65 28.80
C LEU A 9 25.92 -4.58 29.08
N GLN A 10 26.77 -4.27 30.07
CA GLN A 10 27.85 -5.17 30.49
C GLN A 10 27.31 -6.51 31.01
N ALA A 11 26.26 -6.49 31.84
CA ALA A 11 25.67 -7.70 32.38
C ALA A 11 25.04 -8.62 31.30
N THR A 12 24.68 -8.06 30.13
CA THR A 12 24.02 -8.79 29.04
C THR A 12 24.92 -9.01 27.82
N GLU A 13 26.16 -8.53 27.82
CA GLU A 13 27.08 -8.54 26.68
C GLU A 13 27.27 -9.94 26.06
N ALA A 14 27.43 -10.97 26.91
CA ALA A 14 27.58 -12.35 26.47
C ALA A 14 26.35 -12.88 25.70
N LEU A 15 25.15 -12.41 26.04
CA LEU A 15 23.91 -12.76 25.32
C LEU A 15 23.90 -12.14 23.92
N PHE A 16 24.43 -10.92 23.78
CA PHE A 16 24.52 -10.24 22.49
C PHE A 16 25.58 -10.86 21.58
N ALA A 17 26.69 -11.37 22.11
CA ALA A 17 27.75 -12.00 21.31
C ALA A 17 27.21 -13.13 20.41
N GLN A 18 26.24 -13.91 20.91
CA GLN A 18 25.63 -15.01 20.18
C GLN A 18 24.66 -14.54 19.07
N VAL A 19 23.99 -13.40 19.27
CA VAL A 19 22.95 -12.90 18.34
C VAL A 19 23.50 -11.85 17.37
N ARG A 20 24.65 -11.23 17.67
CA ARG A 20 25.27 -10.16 16.87
C ARG A 20 25.48 -10.53 15.40
N PRO A 21 25.94 -11.74 15.04
CA PRO A 21 26.08 -12.13 13.63
C PRO A 21 24.73 -12.15 12.89
N LEU A 22 23.68 -12.65 13.53
CA LEU A 22 22.33 -12.64 12.97
C LEU A 22 21.82 -11.22 12.75
N PHE A 23 22.05 -10.35 13.74
CA PHE A 23 21.63 -8.95 13.65
C PHE A 23 22.36 -8.20 12.53
N ALA A 24 23.64 -8.49 12.30
CA ALA A 24 24.41 -7.92 11.20
C ALA A 24 23.80 -8.29 9.83
N LEU A 25 23.41 -9.56 9.64
CA LEU A 25 22.74 -10.02 8.41
C LEU A 25 21.38 -9.32 8.20
N LEU A 26 20.58 -9.18 9.27
CA LEU A 26 19.30 -8.46 9.22
C LEU A 26 19.49 -6.98 8.85
N LEU A 27 20.49 -6.32 9.45
CA LEU A 27 20.83 -4.94 9.13
C LEU A 27 21.27 -4.77 7.68
N GLN A 28 22.06 -5.70 7.15
CA GLN A 28 22.46 -5.69 5.74
C GLN A 28 21.25 -5.80 4.82
N GLY A 29 20.30 -6.69 5.13
CA GLY A 29 19.03 -6.78 4.40
C GLY A 29 18.22 -5.47 4.46
N ALA A 30 18.11 -4.87 5.65
CA ALA A 30 17.43 -3.58 5.82
C ALA A 30 18.12 -2.44 5.06
N GLN A 31 19.45 -2.43 5.01
CA GLN A 31 20.22 -1.46 4.24
C GLN A 31 19.95 -1.60 2.73
N VAL A 32 19.93 -2.83 2.20
CA VAL A 32 19.57 -3.07 0.79
C VAL A 32 18.16 -2.55 0.51
N LEU A 33 17.18 -2.87 1.35
CA LEU A 33 15.79 -2.43 1.18
C LEU A 33 15.59 -0.91 1.38
N SER A 34 16.47 -0.24 2.13
CA SER A 34 16.43 1.22 2.24
C SER A 34 16.67 1.90 0.88
N ASN A 35 17.41 1.23 -0.01
CA ASN A 35 17.73 1.66 -1.36
C ASN A 35 18.13 3.15 -1.42
N LYS A 36 19.14 3.53 -0.63
CA LYS A 36 19.64 4.92 -0.56
C LYS A 36 20.27 5.39 -1.86
N GLU A 37 20.87 4.47 -2.60
CA GLU A 37 21.51 4.71 -3.90
C GLU A 37 20.50 4.84 -5.05
N GLN A 38 19.20 4.67 -4.78
CA GLN A 38 18.13 4.71 -5.79
C GLN A 38 18.35 3.74 -6.95
N ALA A 39 18.90 2.56 -6.65
CA ALA A 39 19.05 1.47 -7.60
C ALA A 39 17.68 0.99 -8.10
N THR A 40 17.68 0.37 -9.26
CA THR A 40 16.47 -0.19 -9.89
C THR A 40 15.89 -1.34 -9.06
N ALA A 41 14.61 -1.64 -9.29
CA ALA A 41 13.92 -2.73 -8.58
C ALA A 41 14.64 -4.09 -8.73
N ASP A 42 15.18 -4.38 -9.91
CA ASP A 42 15.87 -5.64 -10.21
C ASP A 42 17.24 -5.73 -9.55
N GLU A 43 17.97 -4.61 -9.45
CA GLU A 43 19.24 -4.55 -8.72
C GLU A 43 19.02 -4.74 -7.22
N VAL A 44 18.05 -4.04 -6.63
CA VAL A 44 17.71 -4.20 -5.21
C VAL A 44 17.27 -5.64 -4.93
N ARG A 45 16.47 -6.24 -5.82
CA ARG A 45 16.06 -7.63 -5.72
C ARG A 45 17.24 -8.60 -5.76
N THR A 46 18.21 -8.36 -6.63
CA THR A 46 19.41 -9.19 -6.76
C THR A 46 20.26 -9.10 -5.49
N ARG A 47 20.61 -7.88 -5.06
CA ARG A 47 21.36 -7.64 -3.82
C ARG A 47 20.66 -8.24 -2.60
N PHE A 48 19.33 -8.18 -2.55
CA PHE A 48 18.57 -8.75 -1.44
C PHE A 48 18.60 -10.29 -1.47
N LYS A 49 18.52 -10.92 -2.64
CA LYS A 49 18.68 -12.38 -2.78
C LYS A 49 20.05 -12.85 -2.32
N ASP A 50 21.10 -12.06 -2.58
CA ASP A 50 22.46 -12.39 -2.10
C ASP A 50 22.52 -12.41 -0.58
N VAL A 51 21.89 -11.42 0.08
CA VAL A 51 21.75 -11.41 1.56
C VAL A 51 20.98 -12.62 2.06
N LEU A 52 19.88 -13.00 1.41
CA LEU A 52 19.12 -14.20 1.81
C LEU A 52 19.94 -15.48 1.65
N THR A 53 20.83 -15.53 0.65
CA THR A 53 21.74 -16.67 0.44
C THR A 53 22.79 -16.74 1.55
N GLN A 54 23.35 -15.61 1.96
CA GLN A 54 24.25 -15.53 3.12
C GLN A 54 23.55 -15.96 4.41
N MET A 55 22.29 -15.56 4.62
CA MET A 55 21.49 -16.01 5.76
C MET A 55 21.27 -17.52 5.76
N ARG A 56 21.01 -18.15 4.60
CA ARG A 56 20.88 -19.61 4.48
C ARG A 56 22.18 -20.34 4.80
N ALA A 57 23.31 -19.88 4.26
CA ALA A 57 24.62 -20.46 4.60
C ALA A 57 24.91 -20.35 6.11
N HIS A 58 24.53 -19.23 6.74
CA HIS A 58 24.67 -19.05 8.18
C HIS A 58 23.80 -20.03 8.99
N THR A 59 22.59 -20.35 8.50
CA THR A 59 21.76 -21.38 9.13
C THR A 59 22.42 -22.76 9.10
N GLU A 60 23.21 -23.09 8.08
CA GLU A 60 23.89 -24.39 8.01
C GLU A 60 25.09 -24.46 8.97
N GLN A 61 25.77 -23.32 9.19
CA GLN A 61 27.01 -23.24 9.96
C GLN A 61 26.81 -23.01 11.47
N SER A 62 25.65 -22.50 11.89
CA SER A 62 25.38 -22.14 13.29
C SER A 62 24.01 -22.64 13.77
N GLU A 63 23.98 -23.25 14.95
CA GLU A 63 22.74 -23.61 15.68
C GLU A 63 22.08 -22.37 16.29
N ALA A 64 22.89 -21.40 16.74
CA ALA A 64 22.43 -20.24 17.48
C ALA A 64 21.51 -19.38 16.60
N GLY A 65 20.25 -19.21 17.01
CA GLY A 65 19.27 -18.40 16.30
C GLY A 65 18.80 -18.97 14.96
N ARG A 66 19.16 -20.22 14.62
CA ARG A 66 18.77 -20.86 13.35
C ARG A 66 17.26 -20.84 13.13
N SER A 67 16.48 -21.24 14.14
CA SER A 67 15.03 -21.26 14.06
C SER A 67 14.44 -19.89 13.69
N ALA A 68 15.00 -18.81 14.25
CA ALA A 68 14.59 -17.46 13.93
C ALA A 68 14.91 -17.07 12.48
N LEU A 69 16.09 -17.45 11.96
CA LEU A 69 16.46 -17.21 10.56
C LEU A 69 15.61 -18.04 9.58
N ILE A 70 15.34 -19.30 9.88
CA ILE A 70 14.44 -20.14 9.06
C ILE A 70 13.05 -19.50 8.98
N HIS A 71 12.53 -19.04 10.12
CA HIS A 71 11.25 -18.35 10.16
C HIS A 71 11.29 -17.04 9.35
N PHE A 72 12.35 -16.24 9.50
CA PHE A 72 12.53 -15.00 8.75
C PHE A 72 12.60 -15.25 7.23
N LEU A 73 13.37 -16.25 6.79
CA LEU A 73 13.50 -16.63 5.38
C LEU A 73 12.14 -17.07 4.81
N LYS A 74 11.38 -17.89 5.55
CA LYS A 74 10.03 -18.32 5.16
C LYS A 74 9.07 -17.15 5.02
N ALA A 75 9.03 -16.27 6.03
CA ALA A 75 8.18 -15.08 5.99
C ALA A 75 8.57 -14.18 4.80
N THR A 76 9.88 -13.94 4.60
CA THR A 76 10.39 -13.13 3.49
C THR A 76 10.00 -13.70 2.14
N GLN A 77 10.06 -15.02 1.96
CA GLN A 77 9.65 -15.67 0.72
C GLN A 77 8.16 -15.44 0.41
N SER A 78 7.30 -15.44 1.44
CA SER A 78 5.86 -15.16 1.31
C SER A 78 5.60 -13.73 0.80
N TYR A 79 6.40 -12.75 1.21
CA TYR A 79 6.25 -11.34 0.81
C TYR A 79 7.08 -10.94 -0.42
N ALA A 80 8.04 -11.77 -0.84
CA ALA A 80 9.01 -11.46 -1.90
C ALA A 80 8.41 -10.99 -3.24
N PRO A 81 7.24 -11.48 -3.71
CA PRO A 81 6.64 -10.98 -4.94
C PRO A 81 6.27 -9.49 -4.89
N HIS A 82 5.96 -8.97 -3.70
CA HIS A 82 5.40 -7.62 -3.53
C HIS A 82 6.39 -6.61 -2.94
N LEU A 83 7.52 -7.09 -2.42
CA LEU A 83 8.49 -6.27 -1.68
C LEU A 83 9.15 -5.17 -2.52
N PHE A 84 9.29 -5.39 -3.83
CA PHE A 84 10.08 -4.53 -4.73
C PHE A 84 9.24 -3.55 -5.57
N PHE A 85 7.91 -3.62 -5.46
CA PHE A 85 7.01 -2.80 -6.29
C PHE A 85 7.14 -1.30 -5.99
N CYS A 86 7.52 -0.94 -4.76
CA CYS A 86 7.81 0.44 -4.35
C CYS A 86 9.00 1.07 -5.06
N TYR A 87 9.87 0.29 -5.73
CA TYR A 87 10.97 0.81 -6.53
C TYR A 87 10.60 1.00 -8.01
N GLN A 88 9.47 0.48 -8.46
CA GLN A 88 9.01 0.56 -9.86
C GLN A 88 8.09 1.76 -10.11
N ILE A 89 7.44 2.25 -9.06
CA ILE A 89 6.50 3.37 -9.14
C ILE A 89 7.09 4.55 -8.39
N ALA A 90 7.34 5.63 -9.13
CA ALA A 90 7.76 6.90 -8.54
C ALA A 90 6.77 7.33 -7.43
N ASP A 91 7.33 7.83 -6.33
CA ASP A 91 6.59 8.33 -5.16
C ASP A 91 5.70 7.32 -4.42
N LEU A 92 5.75 6.03 -4.78
CA LEU A 92 5.06 5.00 -4.00
C LEU A 92 5.78 4.81 -2.64
N PRO A 93 5.06 4.89 -1.50
CA PRO A 93 5.68 4.73 -0.20
C PRO A 93 6.40 3.37 -0.05
N LYS A 94 7.62 3.40 0.49
CA LYS A 94 8.50 2.22 0.62
C LYS A 94 8.07 1.28 1.74
N THR A 95 7.39 1.78 2.77
CA THR A 95 6.99 1.00 3.94
C THR A 95 5.47 0.95 4.10
N ASN A 96 4.98 -0.11 4.74
CA ASN A 96 3.56 -0.20 5.09
C ASN A 96 3.13 0.96 6.01
N ASN A 97 3.99 1.38 6.94
CA ASN A 97 3.70 2.51 7.83
C ASN A 97 3.51 3.82 7.05
N ASP A 98 4.37 4.09 6.06
CA ASP A 98 4.25 5.28 5.23
C ASP A 98 2.98 5.23 4.38
N LEU A 99 2.63 4.05 3.87
CA LEU A 99 1.40 3.81 3.13
C LEU A 99 0.16 4.01 4.02
N GLU A 100 0.16 3.46 5.23
CA GLU A 100 -0.89 3.65 6.23
C GLU A 100 -1.05 5.11 6.63
N GLN A 101 0.07 5.83 6.79
CA GLN A 101 0.07 7.27 7.07
C GLN A 101 -0.52 8.06 5.89
N ALA A 102 -0.16 7.70 4.66
CA ALA A 102 -0.74 8.24 3.43
C ALA A 102 -2.27 8.06 3.42
N PHE A 103 -2.77 6.84 3.59
CA PHE A 103 -4.21 6.58 3.67
C PHE A 103 -4.88 7.25 4.87
N GLY A 104 -4.16 7.40 6.00
CA GLY A 104 -4.62 8.12 7.18
C GLY A 104 -4.94 9.58 6.88
N LYS A 105 -4.08 10.25 6.10
CA LYS A 105 -4.30 11.64 5.67
C LYS A 105 -5.51 11.75 4.73
N VAL A 106 -5.68 10.81 3.79
CA VAL A 106 -6.88 10.77 2.92
C VAL A 106 -8.15 10.66 3.77
N ARG A 107 -8.20 9.72 4.73
CA ARG A 107 -9.34 9.57 5.64
C ARG A 107 -9.61 10.82 6.48
N ALA A 108 -8.55 11.50 6.94
CA ALA A 108 -8.68 12.73 7.71
C ALA A 108 -9.24 13.89 6.87
N GLY A 109 -8.78 14.05 5.62
CA GLY A 109 -9.31 15.04 4.68
C GLY A 109 -10.78 14.79 4.35
N GLU A 110 -11.13 13.55 4.04
CA GLU A 110 -12.52 13.16 3.79
C GLU A 110 -13.43 13.36 5.00
N ARG A 111 -12.94 13.07 6.22
CA ARG A 111 -13.71 13.37 7.45
C ARG A 111 -13.95 14.87 7.60
N ARG A 112 -12.97 15.71 7.30
CA ARG A 112 -13.14 17.18 7.35
C ARG A 112 -14.16 17.66 6.31
N ALA A 113 -14.15 17.09 5.10
CA ALA A 113 -15.09 17.46 4.05
C ALA A 113 -16.52 16.95 4.27
N THR A 114 -16.69 15.78 4.91
CA THR A 114 -18.00 15.09 4.98
C THR A 114 -18.56 14.90 6.40
N GLY A 115 -17.75 15.12 7.43
CA GLY A 115 -18.09 14.86 8.84
C GLY A 115 -18.11 13.38 9.24
N ARG A 116 -17.89 12.43 8.31
CA ARG A 116 -18.09 10.99 8.57
C ARG A 116 -16.83 10.29 9.11
N ARG A 117 -17.00 9.48 10.16
CA ARG A 117 -15.98 8.57 10.70
C ARG A 117 -16.27 7.14 10.24
N GLY A 118 -15.48 6.60 9.31
CA GLY A 118 -15.59 5.20 8.86
C GLY A 118 -15.42 5.02 7.35
N ALA A 119 -15.92 3.90 6.82
CA ALA A 119 -15.93 3.62 5.38
C ALA A 119 -16.71 4.72 4.64
N ILE A 120 -16.04 5.42 3.73
CA ILE A 120 -16.58 6.60 3.06
C ILE A 120 -17.11 6.13 1.70
N PRO A 121 -18.44 6.16 1.46
CA PRO A 121 -18.99 5.74 0.17
C PRO A 121 -18.38 6.51 -1.01
N GLY A 122 -17.94 7.76 -0.76
CA GLY A 122 -17.20 8.58 -1.71
C GLY A 122 -15.89 7.95 -2.18
N LEU A 123 -15.13 7.27 -1.31
CA LEU A 123 -13.92 6.54 -1.71
C LEU A 123 -14.21 5.30 -2.57
N VAL A 124 -15.41 4.72 -2.49
CA VAL A 124 -15.77 3.60 -3.37
C VAL A 124 -16.02 4.08 -4.80
N VAL A 125 -16.66 5.25 -4.94
CA VAL A 125 -17.04 5.81 -6.24
C VAL A 125 -15.89 6.61 -6.86
N ARG A 126 -15.22 7.43 -6.06
CA ARG A 126 -14.21 8.41 -6.49
C ARG A 126 -12.81 8.10 -5.95
N GLY A 127 -12.61 6.97 -5.27
CA GLY A 127 -11.34 6.60 -4.63
C GLY A 127 -10.11 6.73 -5.52
N PRO A 128 -10.11 6.21 -6.76
CA PRO A 128 -8.95 6.34 -7.64
C PRO A 128 -8.54 7.79 -7.92
N VAL A 129 -9.49 8.72 -7.92
CA VAL A 129 -9.21 10.15 -8.08
C VAL A 129 -8.87 10.77 -6.73
N HIS A 130 -9.71 10.60 -5.72
CA HIS A 130 -9.55 11.25 -4.41
C HIS A 130 -8.26 10.84 -3.70
N VAL A 131 -7.90 9.55 -3.71
CA VAL A 131 -6.65 9.06 -3.11
C VAL A 131 -5.46 9.68 -3.85
N THR A 132 -5.45 9.61 -5.18
CA THR A 132 -4.36 10.15 -6.00
C THR A 132 -4.21 11.66 -5.80
N THR A 133 -5.31 12.42 -5.83
CA THR A 133 -5.29 13.87 -5.58
C THR A 133 -4.80 14.20 -4.17
N ALA A 134 -5.28 13.50 -3.14
CA ALA A 134 -4.87 13.74 -1.77
C ALA A 134 -3.39 13.39 -1.51
N LEU A 135 -2.84 12.40 -2.24
CA LEU A 135 -1.41 12.09 -2.19
C LEU A 135 -0.59 13.11 -2.98
N ALA A 136 -1.02 13.47 -4.19
CA ALA A 136 -0.31 14.42 -5.05
C ALA A 136 -0.24 15.81 -4.41
N THR A 137 -1.35 16.32 -3.86
CA THR A 137 -1.41 17.62 -3.17
C THR A 137 -0.57 17.68 -1.88
N ARG A 138 -0.09 16.53 -1.38
CA ARG A 138 0.88 16.48 -0.29
C ARG A 138 2.31 16.72 -0.76
N LEU A 139 2.62 16.28 -1.97
CA LEU A 139 3.94 16.34 -2.56
C LEU A 139 4.16 17.64 -3.34
N HIS A 140 3.08 18.21 -3.89
CA HIS A 140 3.12 19.37 -4.76
C HIS A 140 1.96 20.32 -4.52
N LEU A 141 2.25 21.61 -4.54
CA LEU A 141 1.24 22.66 -4.60
C LEU A 141 0.97 22.97 -6.07
N PHE A 142 -0.24 22.66 -6.53
CA PHE A 142 -0.61 22.84 -7.92
C PHE A 142 -1.01 24.30 -8.20
N SER A 143 -0.40 24.87 -9.24
CA SER A 143 -0.81 26.14 -9.86
C SER A 143 -2.08 25.98 -10.70
N GLU A 144 -2.70 27.09 -11.10
CA GLU A 144 -3.91 27.07 -11.93
C GLU A 144 -3.62 26.44 -13.29
N GLU A 145 -2.47 26.74 -13.89
CA GLU A 145 -2.03 26.21 -15.17
C GLU A 145 -1.86 24.69 -15.14
N GLU A 146 -1.33 24.15 -14.05
CA GLU A 146 -1.14 22.70 -13.85
C GLU A 146 -2.45 21.93 -13.65
N LEU A 147 -3.52 22.60 -13.22
CA LEU A 147 -4.84 22.00 -13.04
C LEU A 147 -5.62 21.90 -14.36
N VAL A 148 -5.19 22.61 -15.41
CA VAL A 148 -5.80 22.52 -16.74
C VAL A 148 -5.47 21.15 -17.35
N PRO A 149 -6.49 20.35 -17.75
CA PRO A 149 -6.22 19.04 -18.34
C PRO A 149 -5.47 19.17 -19.67
N SER A 150 -4.26 18.63 -19.74
CA SER A 150 -3.46 18.57 -20.97
C SER A 150 -4.03 17.59 -22.01
N ASP A 151 -4.73 16.55 -21.56
CA ASP A 151 -5.43 15.58 -22.40
C ASP A 151 -6.92 15.53 -22.04
N LEU A 152 -7.73 16.23 -22.85
CA LEU A 152 -9.18 16.30 -22.68
C LEU A 152 -9.87 14.96 -22.93
N ALA A 153 -9.34 14.10 -23.80
CA ALA A 153 -9.96 12.81 -24.10
C ALA A 153 -9.83 11.88 -22.89
N ARG A 154 -8.62 11.78 -22.33
CA ARG A 154 -8.36 11.01 -21.11
C ARG A 154 -9.12 11.57 -19.91
N TRP A 155 -9.22 12.91 -19.79
CA TRP A 155 -10.02 13.53 -18.74
C TRP A 155 -11.52 13.17 -18.85
N ARG A 156 -12.09 13.21 -20.06
CA ARG A 156 -13.49 12.81 -20.30
C ARG A 156 -13.71 11.33 -19.99
N GLN A 157 -12.78 10.47 -20.38
CA GLN A 157 -12.83 9.04 -20.05
C GLN A 157 -12.82 8.81 -18.53
N LEU A 158 -11.90 9.45 -17.80
CA LEU A 158 -11.87 9.35 -16.34
C LEU A 158 -13.19 9.81 -15.71
N ARG A 159 -13.78 10.89 -16.23
CA ARG A 159 -15.08 11.41 -15.78
C ARG A 159 -16.24 10.46 -16.07
N SER A 160 -16.24 9.78 -17.22
CA SER A 160 -17.26 8.79 -17.53
C SER A 160 -17.16 7.57 -16.61
N GLU A 161 -15.96 7.07 -16.34
CA GLU A 161 -15.74 5.95 -15.41
C GLU A 161 -16.26 6.25 -13.99
N VAL A 162 -15.96 7.44 -13.46
CA VAL A 162 -16.46 7.87 -12.15
C VAL A 162 -17.99 7.96 -12.16
N SER A 163 -18.58 8.47 -13.25
CA SER A 163 -20.03 8.57 -13.40
C SER A 163 -20.69 7.19 -13.44
N SER A 164 -20.11 6.23 -14.15
CA SER A 164 -20.58 4.84 -14.20
C SER A 164 -20.52 4.16 -12.83
N ARG A 165 -19.43 4.37 -12.06
CA ARG A 165 -19.32 3.86 -10.68
C ARG A 165 -20.38 4.48 -9.77
N GLN A 166 -20.65 5.78 -9.93
CA GLN A 166 -21.69 6.47 -9.18
C GLN A 166 -23.08 5.90 -9.50
N GLU A 167 -23.38 5.70 -10.78
CA GLU A 167 -24.66 5.13 -11.21
C GLU A 167 -24.84 3.70 -10.69
N ALA A 168 -23.82 2.86 -10.77
CA ALA A 168 -23.84 1.51 -10.21
C ALA A 168 -24.14 1.52 -8.71
N ARG A 169 -23.53 2.47 -7.96
CA ARG A 169 -23.81 2.62 -6.53
C ARG A 169 -25.24 3.09 -6.26
N CYS A 170 -25.77 4.01 -7.07
CA CYS A 170 -27.17 4.44 -6.99
C CYS A 170 -28.13 3.28 -7.27
N LYS A 171 -27.86 2.43 -8.27
CA LYS A 171 -28.65 1.23 -8.57
C LYS A 171 -28.66 0.25 -7.40
N GLN A 172 -27.49 -0.05 -6.81
CA GLN A 172 -27.38 -0.88 -5.62
C GLN A 172 -28.19 -0.32 -4.44
N PHE A 173 -28.13 0.99 -4.22
CA PHE A 173 -28.88 1.64 -3.15
C PHE A 173 -30.39 1.55 -3.38
N ARG A 174 -30.86 1.83 -4.61
CA ARG A 174 -32.29 1.72 -4.99
C ARG A 174 -32.80 0.30 -4.80
N PHE A 175 -32.06 -0.70 -5.26
CA PHE A 175 -32.39 -2.11 -5.06
C PHE A 175 -32.49 -2.48 -3.58
N ARG A 176 -31.52 -2.06 -2.74
CA ARG A 176 -31.56 -2.35 -1.29
C ARG A 176 -32.69 -1.65 -0.55
N LYS A 177 -33.17 -0.51 -1.06
CA LYS A 177 -34.26 0.24 -0.44
C LYS A 177 -35.61 -0.46 -0.64
N ASP A 178 -35.86 -0.95 -1.85
CA ASP A 178 -37.06 -1.72 -2.20
C ASP A 178 -36.74 -2.66 -3.37
N PRO A 179 -36.39 -3.92 -3.09
CA PRO A 179 -36.01 -4.87 -4.13
C PRO A 179 -37.16 -5.16 -5.11
N LEU A 180 -38.39 -5.28 -4.61
CA LEU A 180 -39.54 -5.67 -5.43
C LEU A 180 -39.90 -4.54 -6.40
N ALA A 181 -40.10 -3.31 -5.91
CA ALA A 181 -40.42 -2.18 -6.79
C ALA A 181 -39.31 -1.91 -7.82
N TYR A 182 -38.05 -2.11 -7.44
CA TYR A 182 -36.91 -1.96 -8.34
C TYR A 182 -36.93 -3.00 -9.46
N LEU A 183 -37.20 -4.28 -9.14
CA LEU A 183 -37.28 -5.36 -10.13
C LEU A 183 -38.48 -5.17 -11.08
N THR A 184 -39.67 -4.85 -10.54
CA THR A 184 -40.86 -4.57 -11.37
C THR A 184 -40.60 -3.43 -12.36
N THR A 185 -39.94 -2.36 -11.92
CA THR A 185 -39.56 -1.23 -12.81
C THR A 185 -38.60 -1.68 -13.93
N LEU A 186 -37.67 -2.60 -13.64
CA LEU A 186 -36.76 -3.13 -14.65
C LEU A 186 -37.48 -4.03 -15.65
N GLU A 187 -38.38 -4.87 -15.19
CA GLU A 187 -39.20 -5.75 -16.03
C GLU A 187 -40.10 -4.95 -16.98
N GLU A 188 -40.76 -3.91 -16.50
CA GLU A 188 -41.57 -3.00 -17.34
C GLU A 188 -40.73 -2.32 -18.43
N ARG A 189 -39.52 -1.89 -18.09
CA ARG A 189 -38.59 -1.26 -19.07
C ARG A 189 -38.14 -2.27 -20.12
N LEU A 190 -37.80 -3.49 -19.72
CA LEU A 190 -37.41 -4.56 -20.64
C LEU A 190 -38.56 -4.92 -21.59
N SER A 191 -39.78 -5.03 -21.08
CA SER A 191 -40.97 -5.26 -21.90
C SER A 191 -41.19 -4.14 -22.91
N LYS A 192 -41.03 -2.86 -22.51
CA LYS A 192 -41.14 -1.70 -23.41
C LYS A 192 -40.06 -1.67 -24.50
N ILE A 193 -38.84 -2.11 -24.20
CA ILE A 193 -37.75 -2.20 -25.17
C ILE A 193 -38.04 -3.30 -26.19
N ARG A 194 -38.49 -4.48 -25.73
CA ARG A 194 -38.87 -5.60 -26.62
C ARG A 194 -40.04 -5.28 -27.55
N LEU A 195 -40.94 -4.39 -27.14
CA LEU A 195 -42.07 -3.94 -27.97
C LEU A 195 -41.69 -2.87 -29.01
N ARG A 196 -40.47 -2.32 -28.95
CA ARG A 196 -39.96 -1.28 -29.86
C ARG A 196 -38.89 -1.79 -30.84
N SER A 197 -38.44 -3.04 -30.66
CA SER A 197 -37.58 -3.78 -31.60
C SER A 197 -38.42 -4.64 -32.52
#